data_AF-A0A2G1YMW4-F1
#
_entry.id   AF-A0A2G1YMW4-F1
#
_cell.length_a   1.000
_cell.length_b   1.000
_cell.length_c   1.000
_cell.angle_alpha   90.00
_cell.angle_beta   90.00
_cell.angle_gamma   90.00
#
_symmetry.space_group_name_H-M   'P 1'
#
loop_
_entity.id
_entity.type
_entity.pdbx_description
1 polymer ?
#
loop_
_entity_poly.entity_id
_entity_poly.type
_entity_poly.pdbx_seq_one_letter_code
_entity_poly.pdbx_strand_id
1 'polypeptide(L)'
;MDSKNSNLIVVSYNGIVQDRSNRLLESSIISKKDMIKDKKIKGILVSLKGVIYEGDSSVLKILVKRLNILSQNLVISISFIDYSMELYRILKKETMNTKIKLFKNTNVANLFLDPKTFKEAMCVLLYDEDEENSKKLSSELSKYGYTVIIAKDTKEFQERMHEEAHDIIITQSALNEKLSGTGASKNVLALSKKLIVNLPVFMDTAVETLVSFTGLKAEKSSHSIKGFDTSLDVDNICAVMHFKGDLEGFFTLVFPKNIAIIALESLLGETVEESDTDTLKDGVGEFCNIITGSTKTAFAKKDIKVIFDLPKTYNSLKATKGYIGENSGVWIDMQLAGKAFYMFITK
;
A
#
# COMPACT_ATOMS: atom_id res chain seq x y z
N MET A 1 -7.76 36.69 14.16
CA MET A 1 -8.24 35.36 14.57
C MET A 1 -7.04 34.58 15.09
N ASP A 2 -6.86 34.58 16.40
CA ASP A 2 -5.70 33.98 17.07
C ASP A 2 -5.69 32.46 16.89
N SER A 3 -4.68 31.95 16.19
CA SER A 3 -4.50 30.51 15.97
C SER A 3 -4.03 29.86 17.26
N LYS A 4 -4.97 29.27 18.01
CA LYS A 4 -4.65 28.28 19.04
C LYS A 4 -3.75 27.19 18.43
N ASN A 5 -2.61 26.94 19.07
CA ASN A 5 -1.63 25.87 18.82
C ASN A 5 -2.05 24.86 17.73
N SER A 6 -1.74 25.17 16.48
CA SER A 6 -1.78 24.20 15.39
C SER A 6 -0.80 23.08 15.74
N ASN A 7 -1.27 21.83 15.81
CA ASN A 7 -0.39 20.67 15.97
C ASN A 7 0.37 20.33 14.66
N LEU A 8 0.41 21.26 13.70
CA LEU A 8 1.15 21.16 12.46
C LEU A 8 2.41 22.04 12.54
N ILE A 9 3.53 21.50 12.08
CA ILE A 9 4.79 22.23 11.94
C ILE A 9 4.92 22.69 10.49
N VAL A 10 5.16 23.98 10.27
CA VAL A 10 5.50 24.49 8.93
C VAL A 10 7.03 24.53 8.76
N VAL A 11 7.51 24.02 7.64
CA VAL A 11 8.91 24.08 7.22
C VAL A 11 8.99 24.72 5.84
N SER A 12 9.69 25.84 5.72
CA SER A 12 9.86 26.55 4.45
C SER A 12 10.90 25.87 3.57
N TYR A 13 10.54 25.63 2.30
CA TYR A 13 11.48 25.34 1.24
C TYR A 13 12.00 26.67 0.69
N ASN A 14 13.31 26.90 0.73
CA ASN A 14 13.90 28.17 0.32
C ASN A 14 14.74 28.00 -0.96
N GLY A 15 14.60 28.96 -1.88
CA GLY A 15 15.41 29.06 -3.09
C GLY A 15 14.96 28.15 -4.23
N ILE A 16 15.94 27.66 -5.00
CA ILE A 16 15.72 26.89 -6.23
C ILE A 16 15.42 25.41 -5.90
N VAL A 17 14.51 24.79 -6.66
CA VAL A 17 14.25 23.35 -6.60
C VAL A 17 15.43 22.58 -7.20
N GLN A 18 16.28 22.00 -6.35
CA GLN A 18 17.49 21.26 -6.73
C GLN A 18 17.87 20.26 -5.62
N ASP A 19 18.68 19.24 -5.93
CA ASP A 19 19.02 18.18 -4.96
C ASP A 19 19.67 18.73 -3.68
N ARG A 20 20.51 19.77 -3.77
CA ARG A 20 21.11 20.43 -2.59
C ARG A 20 20.02 20.98 -1.66
N SER A 21 19.09 21.76 -2.19
CA SER A 21 17.99 22.36 -1.43
C SER A 21 17.03 21.29 -0.88
N ASN A 22 16.78 20.21 -1.63
CA ASN A 22 16.01 19.06 -1.18
C ASN A 22 16.63 18.38 0.06
N ARG A 23 17.96 18.17 0.07
CA ARG A 23 18.66 17.59 1.22
C ARG A 23 18.66 18.49 2.45
N LEU A 24 18.74 19.81 2.24
CA LEU A 24 18.64 20.79 3.34
C LEU A 24 17.26 20.75 3.99
N LEU A 25 16.20 20.67 3.18
CA LEU A 25 14.84 20.48 3.70
C LEU A 25 14.71 19.18 4.49
N GLU A 26 15.19 18.07 3.94
CA GLU A 26 15.17 16.75 4.60
C GLU A 26 15.88 16.81 5.97
N SER A 27 17.07 17.40 6.02
CA SER A 27 17.84 17.59 7.26
C SER A 27 17.10 18.48 8.27
N SER A 28 16.45 19.55 7.81
CA SER A 28 15.64 20.43 8.66
C SER A 28 14.46 19.68 9.29
N ILE A 29 13.80 18.81 8.54
CA ILE A 29 12.72 17.96 9.07
C ILE A 29 13.26 16.94 10.08
N ILE A 30 14.36 16.26 9.76
CA ILE A 30 14.98 15.26 10.65
C ILE A 30 15.41 15.90 11.98
N SER A 31 15.94 17.13 11.95
CA SER A 31 16.35 17.86 13.17
C SER A 31 15.19 18.11 14.15
N LYS A 32 13.94 17.98 13.71
CA LYS A 32 12.73 18.16 14.52
C LYS A 32 12.15 16.84 15.04
N LYS A 33 12.82 15.70 14.83
CA LYS A 33 12.34 14.34 15.17
C LYS A 33 11.92 14.20 16.63
N ASP A 34 12.69 14.72 17.58
CA ASP A 34 12.38 14.58 19.01
C ASP A 34 11.15 15.42 19.38
N MET A 35 11.07 16.64 18.85
CA MET A 35 9.89 17.50 19.01
C MET A 35 8.61 16.87 18.44
N ILE A 36 8.72 16.13 17.32
CA ILE A 36 7.59 15.42 16.70
C ILE A 36 7.05 14.33 17.65
N LYS A 37 7.94 13.59 18.32
CA LYS A 37 7.56 12.54 19.28
C LYS A 37 6.93 13.10 20.55
N ASP A 38 7.48 14.20 21.06
CA ASP A 38 7.12 14.69 22.40
C ASP A 38 5.88 15.59 22.42
N LYS A 39 5.57 16.29 21.31
CA LYS A 39 4.52 17.33 21.28
C LYS A 39 3.19 16.94 20.62
N LYS A 40 2.91 15.64 20.43
CA LYS A 40 1.68 15.17 19.74
C LYS A 40 1.44 15.87 18.38
N ILE A 41 2.53 16.13 17.64
CA ILE A 41 2.46 16.80 16.34
C ILE A 41 1.71 15.90 15.37
N LYS A 42 0.72 16.47 14.67
CA LYS A 42 -0.17 15.76 13.74
C LYS A 42 0.34 15.76 12.30
N GLY A 43 1.23 16.69 11.95
CA GLY A 43 1.77 16.75 10.60
C GLY A 43 2.85 17.81 10.40
N ILE A 44 3.52 17.70 9.26
CA ILE A 44 4.51 18.65 8.76
C ILE A 44 4.03 19.20 7.43
N LEU A 45 4.01 20.53 7.32
CA LEU A 45 3.66 21.26 6.11
C LEU A 45 4.93 21.83 5.49
N VAL A 46 5.28 21.37 4.30
CA VAL A 46 6.37 21.91 3.50
C VAL A 46 5.83 23.07 2.67
N SER A 47 6.17 24.30 3.05
CA SER A 47 5.75 25.49 2.32
C SER A 47 6.68 25.75 1.14
N LEU A 48 6.10 25.80 -0.06
CA LEU A 48 6.77 26.14 -1.32
C LEU A 48 6.62 27.62 -1.69
N LYS A 49 6.34 28.47 -0.69
CA LYS A 49 6.17 29.91 -0.89
C LYS A 49 7.46 30.54 -1.40
N GLY A 50 7.40 31.16 -2.59
CA GLY A 50 8.55 31.86 -3.18
C GLY A 50 9.63 30.94 -3.74
N VAL A 51 9.32 29.65 -3.94
CA VAL A 51 10.24 28.68 -4.54
C VAL A 51 10.40 28.93 -6.03
N ILE A 52 11.64 28.82 -6.52
CA ILE A 52 11.98 28.96 -7.94
C ILE A 52 12.11 27.56 -8.55
N TYR A 53 11.33 27.28 -9.59
CA TYR A 53 11.38 26.04 -10.35
C TYR A 53 11.88 26.32 -11.76
N GLU A 54 12.97 25.65 -12.16
CA GLU A 54 13.65 25.89 -13.44
C GLU A 54 13.21 24.92 -14.55
N GLY A 55 12.11 24.19 -14.36
CA GLY A 55 11.52 23.33 -15.39
C GLY A 55 11.91 21.84 -15.34
N ASP A 56 12.85 21.44 -14.49
CA ASP A 56 13.25 20.03 -14.35
C ASP A 56 12.35 19.24 -13.38
N SER A 57 11.37 18.53 -13.96
CA SER A 57 10.42 17.70 -13.22
C SER A 57 11.08 16.56 -12.43
N SER A 58 12.28 16.11 -12.83
CA SER A 58 12.98 15.02 -12.16
C SER A 58 13.37 15.40 -10.73
N VAL A 59 13.68 16.67 -10.50
CA VAL A 59 14.06 17.18 -9.17
C VAL A 59 12.87 17.21 -8.21
N LEU A 60 11.70 17.59 -8.70
CA LEU A 60 10.45 17.54 -7.92
C LEU A 60 10.07 16.09 -7.60
N LYS A 61 10.22 15.18 -8.56
CA LYS A 61 10.02 13.75 -8.34
C LYS A 61 10.94 13.19 -7.26
N ILE A 62 12.23 13.57 -7.28
CA ILE A 62 13.19 13.21 -6.24
C ILE A 62 12.77 13.77 -4.88
N LEU A 63 12.36 15.03 -4.81
CA LEU A 63 11.86 15.67 -3.58
C LEU A 63 10.65 14.91 -3.01
N VAL A 64 9.66 14.61 -3.84
CA VAL A 64 8.46 13.85 -3.47
C VAL A 64 8.84 12.47 -2.94
N LYS A 65 9.74 11.75 -3.62
CA LYS A 65 10.21 10.43 -3.17
C LYS A 65 10.89 10.49 -1.79
N ARG A 66 11.78 11.47 -1.59
CA ARG A 66 12.48 11.69 -0.30
C ARG A 66 11.49 11.96 0.83
N LEU A 67 10.57 12.89 0.64
CA LEU A 67 9.59 13.24 1.66
C LEU A 67 8.61 12.10 1.95
N ASN A 68 8.28 11.26 0.96
CA ASN A 68 7.41 10.11 1.17
C ASN A 68 8.11 9.03 2.03
N ILE A 69 9.40 8.77 1.79
CA ILE A 69 10.22 7.88 2.63
C ILE A 69 10.34 8.46 4.05
N LEU A 70 10.61 9.76 4.15
CA LEU A 70 10.77 10.44 5.43
C LEU A 70 9.49 10.41 6.27
N SER A 71 8.33 10.65 5.64
CA SER A 71 6.99 10.51 6.24
C SER A 71 6.77 9.13 6.86
N GLN A 72 7.19 8.08 6.18
CA GLN A 72 7.09 6.70 6.67
C GLN A 72 8.04 6.44 7.84
N ASN A 73 9.30 6.88 7.73
CA ASN A 73 10.32 6.68 8.77
C ASN A 73 9.99 7.42 10.07
N LEU A 74 9.40 8.60 9.97
CA LEU A 74 9.00 9.42 11.12
C LEU A 74 7.58 9.10 11.61
N VAL A 75 6.82 8.29 10.88
CA VAL A 75 5.42 7.96 11.17
C VAL A 75 4.57 9.23 11.37
N ILE A 76 4.75 10.22 10.49
CA ILE A 76 4.06 11.52 10.53
C ILE A 76 3.62 11.95 9.13
N SER A 77 2.44 12.58 9.03
CA SER A 77 1.95 13.13 7.76
C SER A 77 2.84 14.28 7.30
N ILE A 78 3.35 14.21 6.06
CA ILE A 78 4.04 15.32 5.39
C ILE A 78 3.18 15.77 4.21
N SER A 79 2.98 17.07 4.04
CA SER A 79 2.13 17.65 2.99
C SER A 79 2.73 18.93 2.44
N PHE A 80 2.48 19.25 1.17
CA PHE A 80 2.92 20.52 0.58
C PHE A 80 1.85 21.60 0.75
N ILE A 81 2.30 22.84 0.95
CA ILE A 81 1.47 24.04 0.96
C ILE A 81 2.12 25.20 0.18
N ASP A 82 1.34 26.25 -0.09
CA ASP A 82 1.79 27.54 -0.65
C ASP A 82 2.49 27.46 -2.01
N TYR A 83 2.15 26.47 -2.82
CA TYR A 83 2.66 26.32 -4.19
C TYR A 83 1.91 27.20 -5.21
N SER A 84 2.59 27.48 -6.33
CA SER A 84 1.99 28.08 -7.52
C SER A 84 1.07 27.09 -8.25
N MET A 85 0.22 27.57 -9.16
CA MET A 85 -0.64 26.71 -9.99
C MET A 85 0.19 25.79 -10.90
N GLU A 86 1.34 26.27 -11.38
CA GLU A 86 2.28 25.47 -12.17
C GLU A 86 2.83 24.30 -11.35
N LEU A 87 3.34 24.57 -10.15
CA LEU A 87 3.82 23.54 -9.23
C LEU A 87 2.71 22.59 -8.81
N TYR A 88 1.47 23.08 -8.59
CA TYR A 88 0.33 22.21 -8.27
C TYR A 88 0.11 21.15 -9.35
N ARG A 89 0.13 21.53 -10.63
CA ARG A 89 -0.10 20.58 -11.73
C ARG A 89 0.96 19.48 -11.78
N ILE A 90 2.22 19.83 -11.50
CA ILE A 90 3.33 18.87 -11.48
C ILE A 90 3.24 18.00 -10.22
N LEU A 91 3.11 18.62 -9.05
CA LEU A 91 2.99 17.91 -7.77
C LEU A 91 1.78 16.99 -7.74
N LYS A 92 0.62 17.41 -8.28
CA LYS A 92 -0.58 16.57 -8.35
C LYS A 92 -0.26 15.24 -9.06
N LYS A 93 0.54 15.27 -10.13
CA LYS A 93 1.01 14.07 -10.84
C LYS A 93 2.04 13.26 -10.04
N GLU A 94 3.08 13.92 -9.54
CA GLU A 94 4.20 13.24 -8.86
C GLU A 94 3.77 12.62 -7.51
N THR A 95 2.76 13.19 -6.85
CA THR A 95 2.30 12.75 -5.53
C THR A 95 1.16 11.72 -5.58
N MET A 96 0.56 11.44 -6.74
CA MET A 96 -0.60 10.51 -6.87
C MET A 96 -0.36 9.14 -6.22
N ASN A 97 0.90 8.69 -6.25
CA ASN A 97 1.31 7.37 -5.76
C ASN A 97 2.04 7.44 -4.40
N THR A 98 1.87 8.54 -3.67
CA THR A 98 2.48 8.77 -2.36
C THR A 98 1.45 9.10 -1.28
N LYS A 99 1.88 9.08 0.00
CA LYS A 99 1.06 9.59 1.12
C LYS A 99 1.10 11.11 1.25
N ILE A 100 1.83 11.81 0.39
CA ILE A 100 1.99 13.26 0.48
C ILE A 100 0.74 13.93 -0.02
N LYS A 101 0.08 14.73 0.82
CA LYS A 101 -1.11 15.51 0.45
C LYS A 101 -0.71 16.90 -0.04
N LEU A 102 -1.59 17.51 -0.81
CA LEU A 102 -1.44 18.86 -1.34
C LEU A 102 -2.55 19.73 -0.78
N PHE A 103 -2.21 20.83 -0.11
CA PHE A 103 -3.18 21.81 0.37
C PHE A 103 -2.77 23.20 -0.08
N LYS A 104 -3.71 24.04 -0.53
CA LYS A 104 -3.35 25.38 -1.02
C LYS A 104 -2.61 26.21 0.03
N ASN A 105 -3.02 26.12 1.30
CA ASN A 105 -2.46 26.87 2.42
C ASN A 105 -2.66 26.12 3.74
N THR A 106 -2.16 26.70 4.83
CA THR A 106 -2.24 26.12 6.19
C THR A 106 -3.68 25.95 6.70
N ASN A 107 -4.61 26.86 6.38
CA ASN A 107 -6.01 26.76 6.82
C ASN A 107 -6.69 25.54 6.20
N VAL A 108 -6.47 25.32 4.90
CA VAL A 108 -6.96 24.12 4.20
C VAL A 108 -6.34 22.87 4.83
N ALA A 109 -5.04 22.85 5.10
CA ALA A 109 -4.38 21.70 5.72
C ALA A 109 -4.96 21.37 7.12
N ASN A 110 -5.28 22.37 7.93
CA ASN A 110 -5.90 22.19 9.24
C ASN A 110 -7.28 21.51 9.15
N LEU A 111 -8.08 21.78 8.12
CA LEU A 111 -9.38 21.11 7.95
C LEU A 111 -9.25 19.59 7.88
N PHE A 112 -8.15 19.08 7.30
CA PHE A 112 -7.93 17.64 7.09
C PHE A 112 -7.02 17.00 8.14
N LEU A 113 -6.00 17.70 8.63
CA LEU A 113 -4.99 17.11 9.52
C LEU A 113 -5.27 17.40 11.00
N ASP A 114 -6.00 18.46 11.31
CA ASP A 114 -6.41 18.79 12.67
C ASP A 114 -7.81 19.42 12.71
N PRO A 115 -8.87 18.66 12.35
CA PRO A 115 -10.23 19.19 12.21
C PRO A 115 -10.77 19.80 13.50
N LYS A 116 -10.27 19.39 14.67
CA LYS A 116 -10.64 19.97 15.98
C LYS A 116 -10.17 21.42 16.17
N THR A 117 -9.33 21.93 15.27
CA THR A 117 -8.87 23.33 15.30
C THR A 117 -10.00 24.31 15.01
N PHE A 118 -10.99 23.90 14.21
CA PHE A 118 -12.13 24.72 13.84
C PHE A 118 -13.38 24.31 14.61
N LYS A 119 -14.36 25.22 14.71
CA LYS A 119 -15.66 24.92 15.31
C LYS A 119 -16.43 23.94 14.42
N GLU A 120 -17.26 23.09 15.03
CA GLU A 120 -18.28 22.32 14.30
C GLU A 120 -19.23 23.32 13.62
N ALA A 121 -19.55 23.11 12.34
CA ALA A 121 -20.35 23.97 11.43
C ALA A 121 -19.64 24.96 10.48
N MET A 122 -18.36 24.76 10.11
CA MET A 122 -17.77 25.54 8.99
C MET A 122 -18.43 25.19 7.65
N CYS A 123 -18.71 26.22 6.84
CA CYS A 123 -19.12 26.08 5.45
C CYS A 123 -17.91 26.23 4.51
N VAL A 124 -17.67 25.20 3.70
CA VAL A 124 -16.52 25.10 2.80
C VAL A 124 -16.99 25.12 1.36
N LEU A 125 -16.53 26.11 0.59
CA LEU A 125 -16.70 26.14 -0.87
C LEU A 125 -15.53 25.38 -1.51
N LEU A 126 -15.84 24.38 -2.33
CA LEU A 126 -14.87 23.50 -2.96
C LEU A 126 -15.00 23.55 -4.49
N TYR A 127 -13.85 23.71 -5.16
CA TYR A 127 -13.76 23.58 -6.61
C TYR A 127 -12.44 22.92 -7.05
N ASP A 128 -12.55 21.88 -7.89
CA ASP A 128 -11.47 21.30 -8.67
C ASP A 128 -12.05 20.88 -10.03
N GLU A 129 -11.28 21.08 -11.10
CA GLU A 129 -11.64 20.65 -12.46
C GLU A 129 -11.83 19.12 -12.55
N ASP A 130 -11.18 18.37 -11.67
CA ASP A 130 -11.36 16.93 -11.51
C ASP A 130 -12.50 16.65 -10.50
N GLU A 131 -13.66 16.25 -11.04
CA GLU A 131 -14.86 15.93 -10.25
C GLU A 131 -14.60 14.79 -9.24
N GLU A 132 -13.72 13.83 -9.56
CA GLU A 132 -13.37 12.75 -8.65
C GLU A 132 -12.57 13.28 -7.45
N ASN A 133 -11.64 14.22 -7.68
CA ASN A 133 -10.91 14.88 -6.61
C ASN A 133 -11.85 15.72 -5.72
N SER A 134 -12.78 16.47 -6.32
CA SER A 134 -13.81 17.23 -5.59
C SER A 134 -14.67 16.34 -4.70
N LYS A 135 -15.13 15.18 -5.20
CA LYS A 135 -15.89 14.20 -4.42
C LYS A 135 -15.07 13.64 -3.25
N LYS A 136 -13.79 13.33 -3.46
CA LYS A 136 -12.89 12.82 -2.41
C LYS A 136 -12.70 13.83 -1.27
N LEU A 137 -12.37 15.08 -1.61
CA LEU A 137 -12.20 16.16 -0.65
C LEU A 137 -13.49 16.40 0.16
N SER A 138 -14.63 16.48 -0.53
CA SER A 138 -15.94 16.69 0.09
C SER A 138 -16.34 15.56 1.05
N SER A 139 -16.17 14.31 0.62
CA SER A 139 -16.45 13.13 1.44
C SER A 139 -15.64 13.13 2.74
N GLU A 140 -14.35 13.47 2.67
CA GLU A 140 -13.48 13.52 3.84
C GLU A 140 -13.87 14.65 4.81
N LEU A 141 -14.13 15.85 4.30
CA LEU A 141 -14.56 17.00 5.11
C LEU A 141 -15.91 16.74 5.79
N SER A 142 -16.83 16.09 5.10
CA SER A 142 -18.16 15.76 5.64
C SER A 142 -18.07 14.82 6.85
N LYS A 143 -17.08 13.92 6.89
CA LYS A 143 -16.82 13.06 8.08
C LYS A 143 -16.45 13.86 9.32
N TYR A 144 -15.89 15.05 9.14
CA TYR A 144 -15.54 15.96 10.22
C TYR A 144 -16.67 16.93 10.59
N GLY A 145 -17.86 16.79 9.98
CA GLY A 145 -19.02 17.62 10.27
C GLY A 145 -19.02 18.99 9.59
N TYR A 146 -18.16 19.19 8.58
CA TYR A 146 -18.18 20.42 7.77
C TYR A 146 -19.28 20.36 6.70
N THR A 147 -19.89 21.51 6.43
CA THR A 147 -20.83 21.65 5.31
C THR A 147 -20.03 21.97 4.06
N VAL A 148 -20.10 21.11 3.05
CA VAL A 148 -19.32 21.28 1.81
C VAL A 148 -20.23 21.60 0.64
N ILE A 149 -19.95 22.72 -0.03
CA ILE A 149 -20.61 23.14 -1.26
C ILE A 149 -19.62 22.94 -2.41
N ILE A 150 -19.95 22.05 -3.34
CA ILE A 150 -19.14 21.79 -4.54
C ILE A 150 -19.67 22.65 -5.69
N ALA A 151 -18.83 23.52 -6.24
CA ALA A 151 -19.15 24.20 -7.49
C ALA A 151 -18.94 23.25 -8.68
N LYS A 152 -19.89 23.20 -9.62
CA LYS A 152 -19.86 22.28 -10.76
C LYS A 152 -18.90 22.73 -11.85
N ASP A 153 -18.73 24.04 -11.99
CA ASP A 153 -17.89 24.64 -13.00
C ASP A 153 -17.26 25.96 -12.51
N THR A 154 -16.32 26.49 -13.29
CA THR A 154 -15.64 27.75 -12.99
C THR A 154 -16.61 28.91 -12.83
N LYS A 155 -17.73 28.92 -13.58
CA LYS A 155 -18.68 30.04 -13.54
C LYS A 155 -19.46 30.02 -12.22
N GLU A 156 -20.02 28.88 -11.84
CA GLU A 156 -20.69 28.69 -10.56
C GLU A 156 -19.72 28.96 -9.39
N PHE A 157 -18.46 28.54 -9.52
CA PHE A 157 -17.45 28.83 -8.51
C PHE A 157 -17.22 30.33 -8.33
N GLN A 158 -17.09 31.09 -9.43
CA GLN A 158 -16.94 32.55 -9.36
C GLN A 158 -18.19 33.22 -8.79
N GLU A 159 -19.39 32.77 -9.17
CA GLU A 159 -20.65 33.30 -8.62
C GLU A 159 -20.72 33.11 -7.10
N ARG A 160 -20.49 31.88 -6.62
CA ARG A 160 -20.53 31.54 -5.18
C ARG A 160 -19.38 32.12 -4.37
N MET A 161 -18.22 32.35 -4.97
CA MET A 161 -17.08 32.99 -4.30
C MET A 161 -17.41 34.38 -3.73
N HIS A 162 -18.35 35.10 -4.35
CA HIS A 162 -18.76 36.43 -3.93
C HIS A 162 -19.91 36.42 -2.90
N GLU A 163 -20.46 35.24 -2.59
CA GLU A 163 -21.43 35.07 -1.51
C GLU A 163 -20.68 35.04 -0.16
N GLU A 164 -21.03 35.90 0.80
CA GLU A 164 -20.41 35.94 2.15
C GLU A 164 -20.75 34.71 3.03
N ALA A 165 -21.21 33.61 2.43
CA ALA A 165 -21.70 32.42 3.12
C ALA A 165 -20.63 31.35 3.38
N HIS A 166 -19.37 31.58 3.00
CA HIS A 166 -18.32 30.57 3.04
C HIS A 166 -17.17 30.96 3.97
N ASP A 167 -16.82 30.07 4.91
CA ASP A 167 -15.73 30.30 5.85
C ASP A 167 -14.36 30.01 5.23
N ILE A 168 -14.28 28.97 4.39
CA ILE A 168 -13.05 28.53 3.73
C ILE A 168 -13.31 28.12 2.28
N ILE A 169 -12.42 28.56 1.39
CA ILE A 169 -12.41 28.18 -0.02
C ILE A 169 -11.29 27.17 -0.27
N ILE A 170 -11.62 26.01 -0.84
CA ILE A 170 -10.67 24.99 -1.23
C ILE A 170 -10.59 24.95 -2.75
N THR A 171 -9.39 25.24 -3.24
CA THR A 171 -8.94 24.99 -4.60
C THR A 171 -7.55 24.36 -4.55
N GLN A 172 -7.07 23.84 -5.69
CA GLN A 172 -5.68 23.39 -5.85
C GLN A 172 -5.23 22.51 -4.69
N SER A 173 -6.03 21.54 -4.28
CA SER A 173 -5.75 20.66 -3.14
C SER A 173 -6.06 19.23 -3.53
N ALA A 174 -5.31 18.27 -3.01
CA ALA A 174 -5.48 16.86 -3.34
C ALA A 174 -5.19 15.99 -2.12
N LEU A 175 -6.14 15.10 -1.82
CA LEU A 175 -5.91 14.01 -0.89
C LEU A 175 -5.31 12.85 -1.67
N ASN A 176 -4.01 12.63 -1.49
CA ASN A 176 -3.39 11.42 -1.97
C ASN A 176 -3.52 10.37 -0.88
N GLU A 177 -4.41 9.41 -1.13
CA GLU A 177 -4.47 8.17 -0.39
C GLU A 177 -4.07 7.05 -1.34
N LYS A 178 -2.76 6.94 -1.60
CA LYS A 178 -2.19 5.77 -2.28
C LYS A 178 -0.68 5.73 -2.13
N LEU A 179 -0.18 4.65 -1.51
CA LEU A 179 1.06 4.03 -1.97
C LEU A 179 0.67 3.19 -3.17
N SER A 180 0.74 3.74 -4.38
CA SER A 180 0.71 2.94 -5.62
C SER A 180 2.13 2.79 -6.13
N GLY A 181 2.89 1.92 -5.47
CA GLY A 181 3.61 0.94 -6.28
C GLY A 181 2.52 0.13 -6.99
N THR A 182 2.60 0.04 -8.32
CA THR A 182 1.78 -0.82 -9.19
C THR A 182 1.01 -1.91 -8.44
N GLY A 183 -0.31 -1.77 -8.35
CA GLY A 183 -1.21 -2.75 -7.74
C GLY A 183 -1.10 -2.82 -6.21
N ALA A 184 -1.81 -1.93 -5.52
CA ALA A 184 -2.32 -2.21 -4.19
C ALA A 184 -3.80 -1.85 -4.20
N SER A 185 -4.61 -2.89 -4.39
CA SER A 185 -5.93 -2.97 -3.77
C SER A 185 -5.85 -2.34 -2.38
N LYS A 186 -6.94 -1.70 -1.95
CA LYS A 186 -7.16 -1.43 -0.53
C LYS A 186 -6.57 -2.62 0.25
N ASN A 187 -5.71 -2.40 1.25
CA ASN A 187 -5.51 -3.41 2.29
C ASN A 187 -6.80 -3.58 3.15
N VAL A 188 -7.97 -3.43 2.54
CA VAL A 188 -9.15 -4.19 2.87
C VAL A 188 -8.83 -5.58 2.34
N LEU A 189 -8.34 -6.44 3.23
CA LEU A 189 -8.18 -7.85 2.97
C LEU A 189 -9.51 -8.36 2.37
N ALA A 190 -9.50 -8.68 1.07
CA ALA A 190 -10.70 -9.12 0.34
C ALA A 190 -11.15 -10.53 0.77
N LEU A 191 -10.37 -11.17 1.65
CA LEU A 191 -10.71 -12.45 2.25
C LEU A 191 -11.91 -12.31 3.18
N SER A 192 -12.80 -13.29 3.13
CA SER A 192 -13.90 -13.37 4.08
C SER A 192 -13.36 -13.53 5.52
N LYS A 193 -14.10 -13.02 6.52
CA LYS A 193 -13.76 -13.26 7.94
C LYS A 193 -13.58 -14.75 8.25
N LYS A 194 -14.39 -15.61 7.62
CA LYS A 194 -14.30 -17.08 7.75
C LYS A 194 -12.97 -17.61 7.22
N LEU A 195 -12.46 -17.08 6.12
CA LEU A 195 -11.15 -17.45 5.58
C LEU A 195 -10.00 -16.97 6.49
N ILE A 196 -10.08 -15.73 6.99
CA ILE A 196 -9.05 -15.17 7.90
C ILE A 196 -8.88 -16.03 9.15
N VAL A 197 -9.99 -16.40 9.81
CA VAL A 197 -9.99 -17.24 11.02
C VAL A 197 -9.43 -18.64 10.74
N ASN A 198 -9.50 -19.10 9.49
CA ASN A 198 -9.05 -20.42 9.07
C ASN A 198 -7.69 -20.44 8.36
N LEU A 199 -7.02 -19.29 8.21
CA LEU A 199 -5.66 -19.22 7.67
C LEU A 199 -4.66 -20.15 8.38
N PRO A 200 -4.66 -20.27 9.73
CA PRO A 200 -3.75 -21.19 10.41
C PRO A 200 -3.84 -22.62 9.89
N VAL A 201 -5.03 -23.10 9.48
CA VAL A 201 -5.19 -24.46 8.93
C VAL A 201 -4.35 -24.67 7.67
N PHE A 202 -4.34 -23.71 6.74
CA PHE A 202 -3.48 -23.79 5.55
C PHE A 202 -2.00 -23.82 5.92
N MET A 203 -1.61 -23.01 6.90
CA MET A 203 -0.23 -22.84 7.32
C MET A 203 0.31 -24.09 8.00
N ASP A 204 -0.43 -24.58 8.99
CA ASP A 204 -0.05 -25.74 9.79
C ASP A 204 -0.01 -26.98 8.88
N THR A 205 -1.00 -27.13 8.01
CA THR A 205 -1.02 -28.23 7.03
C THR A 205 0.17 -28.16 6.06
N ALA A 206 0.51 -26.97 5.55
CA ALA A 206 1.65 -26.82 4.65
C ALA A 206 2.97 -27.23 5.33
N VAL A 207 3.18 -26.81 6.58
CA VAL A 207 4.35 -27.21 7.39
C VAL A 207 4.36 -28.71 7.62
N GLU A 208 3.27 -29.26 8.17
CA GLU A 208 3.17 -30.68 8.51
C GLU A 208 3.35 -31.57 7.28
N THR A 209 2.74 -31.23 6.15
CA THR A 209 2.88 -31.96 4.89
C THR A 209 4.33 -31.89 4.39
N LEU A 210 4.95 -30.71 4.31
CA LEU A 210 6.32 -30.60 3.82
C LEU A 210 7.29 -31.37 4.71
N VAL A 211 7.14 -31.28 6.04
CA VAL A 211 7.95 -32.06 6.99
C VAL A 211 7.75 -33.56 6.77
N SER A 212 6.52 -34.02 6.64
CA SER A 212 6.20 -35.44 6.52
C SER A 212 6.72 -36.06 5.22
N PHE A 213 6.64 -35.32 4.11
CA PHE A 213 6.99 -35.83 2.78
C PHE A 213 8.46 -35.62 2.41
N THR A 214 9.12 -34.59 2.94
CA THR A 214 10.54 -34.31 2.64
C THR A 214 11.48 -34.72 3.77
N GLY A 215 10.98 -34.96 4.99
CA GLY A 215 11.81 -35.16 6.18
C GLY A 215 12.59 -33.91 6.62
N LEU A 216 12.44 -32.78 5.91
CA LEU A 216 13.11 -31.53 6.23
C LEU A 216 12.37 -30.77 7.33
N LYS A 217 13.09 -29.92 8.05
CA LYS A 217 12.46 -28.96 8.97
C LYS A 217 11.74 -27.88 8.18
N ALA A 218 10.45 -27.68 8.45
CA ALA A 218 9.69 -26.55 7.95
C ALA A 218 9.14 -25.72 9.10
N GLU A 219 9.20 -24.39 8.98
CA GLU A 219 8.78 -23.47 10.03
C GLU A 219 8.11 -22.22 9.44
N LYS A 220 7.09 -21.71 10.13
CA LYS A 220 6.50 -20.40 9.83
C LYS A 220 7.37 -19.31 10.45
N SER A 221 7.76 -18.32 9.66
CA SER A 221 8.49 -17.14 10.15
C SER A 221 7.55 -15.98 10.47
N SER A 222 6.73 -15.56 9.50
CA SER A 222 6.01 -14.30 9.57
C SER A 222 4.79 -14.30 8.63
N HIS A 223 3.88 -13.34 8.79
CA HIS A 223 2.83 -13.09 7.81
C HIS A 223 2.53 -11.59 7.71
N SER A 224 2.14 -11.14 6.53
CA SER A 224 1.79 -9.75 6.26
C SER A 224 0.63 -9.64 5.28
N ILE A 225 -0.18 -8.58 5.43
CA ILE A 225 -1.25 -8.26 4.47
C ILE A 225 -0.66 -7.37 3.39
N LYS A 226 -0.47 -7.93 2.20
CA LYS A 226 0.06 -7.23 1.02
C LYS A 226 -0.45 -7.87 -0.26
N GLY A 227 -0.24 -7.20 -1.39
CA GLY A 227 -0.40 -7.82 -2.71
C GLY A 227 0.66 -8.88 -2.97
N PHE A 228 0.48 -9.65 -4.04
CA PHE A 228 1.47 -10.65 -4.45
C PHE A 228 2.81 -9.98 -4.77
N ASP A 229 3.87 -10.40 -4.09
CA ASP A 229 5.18 -9.77 -4.16
C ASP A 229 5.96 -10.27 -5.38
N THR A 230 6.07 -9.41 -6.40
CA THR A 230 6.83 -9.70 -7.62
C THR A 230 8.24 -9.13 -7.58
N SER A 231 8.70 -8.60 -6.44
CA SER A 231 10.02 -7.97 -6.30
C SER A 231 11.11 -8.92 -5.82
N LEU A 232 10.78 -10.20 -5.60
CA LEU A 232 11.76 -11.22 -5.21
C LEU A 232 12.71 -11.46 -6.40
N ASP A 233 14.00 -11.20 -6.18
CA ASP A 233 15.08 -11.26 -7.19
C ASP A 233 15.50 -12.69 -7.60
N VAL A 234 14.75 -13.71 -7.18
CA VAL A 234 15.15 -15.12 -7.35
C VAL A 234 14.35 -15.78 -8.47
N ASP A 235 14.96 -16.75 -9.16
CA ASP A 235 14.23 -17.65 -10.04
C ASP A 235 13.25 -18.49 -9.19
N ASN A 236 11.95 -18.38 -9.47
CA ASN A 236 10.89 -18.93 -8.62
C ASN A 236 9.97 -19.85 -9.42
N ILE A 237 9.68 -21.02 -8.86
CA ILE A 237 8.62 -21.92 -9.29
C ILE A 237 7.41 -21.65 -8.39
N CYS A 238 6.26 -21.35 -9.01
CA CYS A 238 5.01 -21.12 -8.29
C CYS A 238 3.99 -22.18 -8.66
N ALA A 239 3.20 -22.63 -7.69
CA ALA A 239 2.02 -23.45 -7.93
C ALA A 239 0.79 -22.75 -7.34
N VAL A 240 -0.23 -22.57 -8.17
CA VAL A 240 -1.48 -21.89 -7.81
C VAL A 240 -2.63 -22.87 -7.86
N MET A 241 -3.47 -22.87 -6.83
CA MET A 241 -4.69 -23.63 -6.77
C MET A 241 -5.87 -22.74 -6.41
N HIS A 242 -6.91 -22.76 -7.24
CA HIS A 242 -8.17 -22.10 -6.93
C HIS A 242 -9.03 -23.01 -6.05
N PHE A 243 -9.69 -22.44 -5.05
CA PHE A 243 -10.59 -23.16 -4.17
C PHE A 243 -11.91 -22.42 -3.99
N LYS A 244 -13.00 -23.19 -3.82
CA LYS A 244 -14.37 -22.66 -3.74
C LYS A 244 -15.26 -23.49 -2.81
N GLY A 245 -16.35 -22.88 -2.35
CA GLY A 245 -17.31 -23.47 -1.41
C GLY A 245 -17.60 -22.51 -0.26
N ASP A 246 -17.54 -23.00 0.96
CA ASP A 246 -17.65 -22.18 2.18
C ASP A 246 -16.54 -21.14 2.32
N LEU A 247 -15.40 -21.43 1.73
CA LEU A 247 -14.25 -20.56 1.56
C LEU A 247 -13.94 -20.49 0.06
N GLU A 248 -13.48 -19.33 -0.39
CA GLU A 248 -13.18 -19.08 -1.81
C GLU A 248 -11.92 -18.23 -1.93
N GLY A 249 -11.08 -18.55 -2.92
CA GLY A 249 -9.91 -17.78 -3.28
C GLY A 249 -8.84 -18.61 -3.99
N PHE A 250 -7.63 -18.08 -4.01
CA PHE A 250 -6.44 -18.71 -4.56
C PHE A 250 -5.44 -19.01 -3.45
N PHE A 251 -4.94 -20.24 -3.44
CA PHE A 251 -3.79 -20.69 -2.67
C PHE A 251 -2.58 -20.73 -3.60
N THR A 252 -1.47 -20.11 -3.21
CA THR A 252 -0.25 -20.07 -4.02
C THR A 252 0.96 -20.46 -3.18
N LEU A 253 1.75 -21.41 -3.69
CA LEU A 253 3.09 -21.71 -3.20
C LEU A 253 4.11 -21.02 -4.09
N VAL A 254 5.14 -20.44 -3.48
CA VAL A 254 6.26 -19.77 -4.16
C VAL A 254 7.56 -20.35 -3.62
N PHE A 255 8.23 -21.13 -4.45
CA PHE A 255 9.52 -21.73 -4.14
C PHE A 255 10.61 -21.08 -4.97
N PRO A 256 11.63 -20.49 -4.34
CA PRO A 256 12.88 -20.24 -5.03
C PRO A 256 13.43 -21.56 -5.55
N LYS A 257 13.99 -21.57 -6.77
CA LYS A 257 14.34 -22.78 -7.51
C LYS A 257 15.27 -23.72 -6.73
N ASN A 258 16.26 -23.14 -6.06
CA ASN A 258 17.18 -23.88 -5.20
C ASN A 258 16.47 -24.58 -4.02
N ILE A 259 15.32 -24.08 -3.56
CA ILE A 259 14.54 -24.71 -2.49
C ILE A 259 13.64 -25.80 -3.06
N ALA A 260 13.08 -25.58 -4.25
CA ALA A 260 12.32 -26.61 -4.96
C ALA A 260 13.18 -27.86 -5.20
N ILE A 261 14.42 -27.68 -5.65
CA ILE A 261 15.39 -28.78 -5.82
C ILE A 261 15.58 -29.53 -4.51
N ILE A 262 15.95 -28.83 -3.42
CA ILE A 262 16.17 -29.46 -2.12
C ILE A 262 14.95 -30.25 -1.64
N ALA A 263 13.74 -29.68 -1.80
CA ALA A 263 12.50 -30.32 -1.40
C ALA A 263 12.22 -31.59 -2.22
N LEU A 264 12.45 -31.55 -3.54
CA LEU A 264 12.20 -32.68 -4.44
C LEU A 264 13.26 -33.76 -4.32
N GLU A 265 14.53 -33.42 -4.19
CA GLU A 265 15.60 -34.40 -3.93
C GLU A 265 15.34 -35.15 -2.63
N SER A 266 14.84 -34.45 -1.61
CA SER A 266 14.47 -35.07 -0.33
C SER A 266 13.23 -35.96 -0.44
N LEU A 267 12.29 -35.63 -1.34
CA LEU A 267 11.09 -36.44 -1.60
C LEU A 267 11.38 -37.68 -2.45
N LEU A 268 12.18 -37.53 -3.51
CA LEU A 268 12.46 -38.56 -4.51
C LEU A 268 13.64 -39.46 -4.10
N GLY A 269 14.56 -38.96 -3.29
CA GLY A 269 15.79 -39.66 -2.90
C GLY A 269 16.86 -39.67 -4.00
N GLU A 270 16.70 -38.86 -5.05
CA GLU A 270 17.63 -38.72 -6.17
C GLU A 270 17.89 -37.24 -6.50
N THR A 271 18.95 -36.97 -7.24
CA THR A 271 19.33 -35.60 -7.61
C THR A 271 18.44 -35.04 -8.71
N VAL A 272 18.04 -33.77 -8.57
CA VAL A 272 17.20 -33.08 -9.57
C VAL A 272 18.06 -32.04 -10.29
N GLU A 273 18.12 -32.12 -11.62
CA GLU A 273 18.87 -31.15 -12.41
C GLU A 273 18.21 -29.77 -12.38
N GLU A 274 19.01 -28.73 -12.13
CA GLU A 274 18.51 -27.35 -12.13
C GLU A 274 17.97 -26.92 -13.52
N SER A 275 18.46 -27.50 -14.61
CA SER A 275 17.95 -27.25 -15.96
C SER A 275 16.54 -27.82 -16.19
N ASP A 276 16.15 -28.86 -15.45
CA ASP A 276 14.88 -29.56 -15.65
C ASP A 276 13.72 -28.81 -14.98
N THR A 277 13.29 -27.75 -15.67
CA THR A 277 12.23 -26.87 -15.18
C THR A 277 10.86 -27.56 -15.15
N ASP A 278 10.65 -28.60 -15.94
CA ASP A 278 9.35 -29.27 -16.01
C ASP A 278 9.19 -30.25 -14.84
N THR A 279 10.22 -31.03 -14.50
CA THR A 279 10.24 -31.82 -13.25
C THR A 279 10.06 -30.93 -12.01
N LEU A 280 10.71 -29.76 -11.97
CA LEU A 280 10.56 -28.80 -10.88
C LEU A 280 9.12 -28.27 -10.76
N LYS A 281 8.48 -27.94 -11.90
CA LYS A 281 7.08 -27.50 -11.92
C LYS A 281 6.15 -28.60 -11.43
N ASP A 282 6.28 -29.80 -11.96
CA ASP A 282 5.42 -30.93 -11.61
C ASP A 282 5.55 -31.27 -10.14
N GLY A 283 6.78 -31.28 -9.62
CA GLY A 283 7.06 -31.49 -8.20
C GLY A 283 6.44 -30.43 -7.29
N VAL A 284 6.59 -29.14 -7.61
CA VAL A 284 5.95 -28.05 -6.83
C VAL A 284 4.43 -28.07 -6.97
N GLY A 285 3.90 -28.46 -8.14
CA GLY A 285 2.48 -28.72 -8.36
C GLY A 285 1.95 -29.83 -7.47
N GLU A 286 2.71 -30.91 -7.30
CA GLU A 286 2.33 -32.03 -6.44
C GLU A 286 2.39 -31.68 -4.96
N PHE A 287 3.39 -30.90 -4.51
CA PHE A 287 3.34 -30.32 -3.16
C PHE A 287 2.06 -29.49 -2.95
N CYS A 288 1.67 -28.70 -3.94
CA CYS A 288 0.43 -27.93 -3.88
C CYS A 288 -0.79 -28.86 -3.73
N ASN A 289 -0.88 -29.94 -4.51
CA ASN A 289 -1.94 -30.97 -4.40
C ASN A 289 -2.00 -31.62 -3.03
N ILE A 290 -0.87 -32.07 -2.50
CA ILE A 290 -0.82 -32.80 -1.23
C ILE A 290 -1.20 -31.86 -0.07
N ILE A 291 -0.69 -30.63 -0.07
CA ILE A 291 -1.00 -29.62 0.96
C ILE A 291 -2.49 -29.25 0.94
N THR A 292 -3.05 -28.95 -0.23
CA THR A 292 -4.47 -28.57 -0.33
C THR A 292 -5.41 -29.75 -0.09
N GLY A 293 -5.02 -30.98 -0.46
CA GLY A 293 -5.75 -32.21 -0.13
C GLY A 293 -5.79 -32.47 1.37
N SER A 294 -4.66 -32.29 2.06
CA SER A 294 -4.59 -32.36 3.52
C SER A 294 -5.42 -31.24 4.17
N THR A 295 -5.37 -30.03 3.60
CA THR A 295 -6.13 -28.86 4.09
C THR A 295 -7.63 -29.09 3.94
N LYS A 296 -8.08 -29.67 2.83
CA LYS A 296 -9.47 -30.09 2.61
C LYS A 296 -9.94 -31.05 3.69
N THR A 297 -9.11 -32.03 4.05
CA THR A 297 -9.41 -33.00 5.11
C THR A 297 -9.51 -32.31 6.47
N ALA A 298 -8.62 -31.36 6.77
CA ALA A 298 -8.67 -30.57 7.98
C ALA A 298 -9.92 -29.67 8.05
N PHE A 299 -10.36 -29.10 6.93
CA PHE A 299 -11.60 -28.33 6.85
C PHE A 299 -12.86 -29.18 7.00
N ALA A 300 -12.89 -30.38 6.43
CA ALA A 300 -14.01 -31.30 6.59
C ALA A 300 -14.27 -31.64 8.07
N LYS A 301 -13.21 -31.80 8.88
CA LYS A 301 -13.32 -32.00 10.34
C LYS A 301 -13.94 -30.82 11.09
N LYS A 302 -13.90 -29.62 10.50
CA LYS A 302 -14.51 -28.39 11.03
C LYS A 302 -15.87 -28.08 10.41
N ASP A 303 -16.44 -29.01 9.66
CA ASP A 303 -17.67 -28.84 8.86
C ASP A 303 -17.57 -27.66 7.88
N ILE A 304 -16.38 -27.45 7.30
CA ILE A 304 -16.12 -26.46 6.25
C ILE A 304 -15.94 -27.21 4.93
N LYS A 305 -16.82 -26.95 3.96
CA LYS A 305 -16.80 -27.61 2.65
C LYS A 305 -16.04 -26.77 1.64
N VAL A 306 -14.90 -27.29 1.19
CA VAL A 306 -14.05 -26.66 0.17
C VAL A 306 -13.71 -27.67 -0.91
N ILE A 307 -13.74 -27.22 -2.17
CA ILE A 307 -13.25 -27.95 -3.33
C ILE A 307 -12.05 -27.20 -3.88
N PHE A 308 -10.98 -27.92 -4.16
CA PHE A 308 -9.77 -27.41 -4.78
C PHE A 308 -9.73 -27.88 -6.25
N ASP A 309 -9.46 -26.95 -7.17
CA ASP A 309 -9.22 -27.24 -8.58
C ASP A 309 -7.80 -27.83 -8.77
N LEU A 310 -7.43 -28.23 -9.99
CA LEU A 310 -6.06 -28.71 -10.28
C LEU A 310 -5.03 -27.55 -10.21
N PRO A 311 -3.80 -27.80 -9.74
CA PRO A 311 -2.75 -26.79 -9.65
C PRO A 311 -2.31 -26.36 -11.05
N LYS A 312 -2.01 -25.07 -11.16
CA LYS A 312 -1.28 -24.50 -12.31
C LYS A 312 0.08 -24.02 -11.87
N THR A 313 1.10 -24.36 -12.64
CA THR A 313 2.49 -24.06 -12.32
C THR A 313 3.03 -22.94 -13.20
N TYR A 314 3.89 -22.10 -12.63
CA TYR A 314 4.47 -20.93 -13.29
C TYR A 314 5.96 -20.82 -12.93
N ASN A 315 6.76 -20.32 -13.86
CA ASN A 315 8.19 -20.04 -13.69
C ASN A 315 8.48 -18.55 -13.45
N SER A 316 7.45 -17.72 -13.22
CA SER A 316 7.64 -16.31 -12.92
C SER A 316 6.54 -15.77 -12.02
N LEU A 317 6.96 -14.90 -11.09
CA LEU A 317 6.04 -14.21 -10.19
C LEU A 317 5.09 -13.30 -10.96
N LYS A 318 5.53 -12.73 -12.09
CA LYS A 318 4.69 -11.88 -12.95
C LYS A 318 3.56 -12.68 -13.62
N ALA A 319 3.86 -13.85 -14.18
CA ALA A 319 2.83 -14.71 -14.77
C ALA A 319 1.85 -15.21 -13.70
N THR A 320 2.37 -15.57 -12.53
CA THR A 320 1.57 -15.96 -11.36
C THR A 320 0.61 -14.84 -10.94
N LYS A 321 1.12 -13.62 -10.76
CA LYS A 321 0.31 -12.42 -10.46
C LYS A 321 -0.74 -12.15 -11.54
N GLY A 322 -0.39 -12.32 -12.81
CA GLY A 322 -1.32 -12.17 -13.93
C GLY A 322 -2.50 -13.15 -13.87
N TYR A 323 -2.31 -14.33 -13.27
CA TYR A 323 -3.37 -15.33 -13.11
C TYR A 323 -4.23 -15.11 -11.86
N ILE A 324 -3.63 -14.80 -10.72
CA ILE A 324 -4.36 -14.62 -9.43
C ILE A 324 -4.90 -13.19 -9.22
N GLY A 325 -4.52 -12.24 -10.07
CA GLY A 325 -4.96 -10.85 -10.01
C GLY A 325 -4.15 -9.97 -9.07
N GLU A 326 -4.65 -8.74 -8.85
CA GLU A 326 -3.98 -7.71 -8.05
C GLU A 326 -4.57 -7.51 -6.65
N ASN A 327 -5.40 -8.46 -6.20
CA ASN A 327 -6.03 -8.40 -4.90
C ASN A 327 -5.00 -8.56 -3.77
N SER A 328 -5.18 -7.78 -2.70
CA SER A 328 -4.43 -7.96 -1.46
C SER A 328 -4.82 -9.28 -0.79
N GLY A 329 -3.82 -10.02 -0.36
CA GLY A 329 -3.97 -11.29 0.32
C GLY A 329 -3.13 -11.35 1.59
N VAL A 330 -2.94 -12.55 2.10
CA VAL A 330 -1.99 -12.81 3.19
C VAL A 330 -0.76 -13.47 2.59
N TRP A 331 0.36 -12.75 2.66
CA TRP A 331 1.69 -13.26 2.34
C TRP A 331 2.32 -13.85 3.58
N ILE A 332 2.87 -15.05 3.45
CA ILE A 332 3.31 -15.85 4.58
C ILE A 332 4.75 -16.27 4.29
N ASP A 333 5.65 -15.85 5.16
CA ASP A 333 7.06 -16.20 5.09
C ASP A 333 7.28 -17.51 5.82
N MET A 334 7.83 -18.48 5.10
CA MET A 334 8.08 -19.82 5.56
C MET A 334 9.56 -20.15 5.39
N GLN A 335 10.03 -21.16 6.11
CA GLN A 335 11.36 -21.71 5.95
C GLN A 335 11.27 -23.22 5.76
N LEU A 336 12.06 -23.75 4.85
CA LEU A 336 12.30 -25.18 4.64
C LEU A 336 13.82 -25.39 4.63
N ALA A 337 14.31 -26.29 5.49
CA ALA A 337 15.75 -26.50 5.69
C ALA A 337 16.52 -25.19 5.98
N GLY A 338 15.91 -24.27 6.74
CA GLY A 338 16.49 -22.96 7.09
C GLY A 338 16.54 -21.94 5.95
N LYS A 339 15.89 -22.22 4.81
CA LYS A 339 15.85 -21.33 3.66
C LYS A 339 14.42 -20.89 3.35
N ALA A 340 14.28 -19.65 2.88
CA ALA A 340 12.97 -19.04 2.69
C ALA A 340 12.19 -19.62 1.50
N PHE A 341 10.91 -19.87 1.72
CA PHE A 341 9.90 -20.04 0.68
C PHE A 341 8.61 -19.33 1.15
N TYR A 342 7.61 -19.20 0.28
CA TYR A 342 6.45 -18.38 0.59
C TYR A 342 5.14 -19.05 0.23
N MET A 343 4.11 -18.65 0.97
CA MET A 343 2.73 -18.98 0.68
C MET A 343 1.92 -17.69 0.58
N PHE A 344 0.98 -17.66 -0.37
CA PHE A 344 0.09 -16.52 -0.56
C PHE A 344 -1.35 -16.98 -0.73
N ILE A 345 -2.25 -16.34 0.01
CA ILE A 345 -3.69 -16.60 -0.08
C ILE A 345 -4.41 -15.30 -0.40
N THR A 346 -5.14 -15.27 -1.52
CA THR A 346 -5.92 -14.11 -1.97
C THR A 346 -7.33 -14.53 -2.40
N LYS A 347 -8.22 -13.57 -2.61
CA LYS A 347 -9.54 -13.82 -3.20
C LYS A 347 -9.51 -13.61 -4.70
#